data_AF-A0A662WDU8-F1
#
_entry.id   AF-A0A662WDU8-F1
#
_cell.length_a   1.000
_cell.length_b   1.000
_cell.length_c   1.000
_cell.angle_alpha   90.00
_cell.angle_beta   90.00
_cell.angle_gamma   90.00
#
_symmetry.space_group_name_H-M   'P 1'
#
loop_
_entity.id
_entity.type
_entity.pdbx_description
1 polymer ?
#
loop_
_entity_poly.entity_id
_entity_poly.type
_entity_poly.pdbx_seq_one_letter_code
_entity_poly.pdbx_strand_id
1 'polypeptide(L)' 'VISVPARYIHTPVEVIDLEDLKNAAMLVARALERADRYFK' A
#
# COMPACT_ATOMS: atom_id res chain seq x y z
N VAL A 1 -2.37 -6.52 6.12
CA VAL A 1 -2.09 -6.41 4.67
C VAL A 1 -2.77 -5.15 4.16
N ILE A 2 -2.07 -4.30 3.40
CA ILE A 2 -2.62 -3.12 2.74
C ILE A 2 -2.58 -3.40 1.22
N SER A 3 -3.70 -3.18 0.54
CA SER A 3 -3.82 -3.40 -0.90
C SER A 3 -3.95 -2.07 -1.64
N VAL A 4 -3.38 -1.99 -2.84
CA VAL A 4 -3.53 -0.84 -3.74
C VAL A 4 -4.69 -1.14 -4.71
N PRO A 5 -5.62 -0.19 -4.94
CA PRO A 5 -6.66 -0.35 -5.95
C PRO A 5 -6.06 -0.60 -7.33
N ALA A 6 -6.57 -1.61 -8.02
CA ALA A 6 -6.14 -1.95 -9.37
C ALA A 6 -7.36 -2.28 -10.25
N ARG A 7 -7.24 -1.97 -11.55
CA ARG A 7 -8.17 -2.40 -12.59
C ARG A 7 -7.52 -3.44 -13.48
N TYR A 8 -8.33 -4.34 -14.02
CA TYR A 8 -7.93 -5.41 -14.93
C TYR A 8 -6.96 -6.43 -14.33
N ILE A 9 -7.10 -6.70 -13.03
CA ILE A 9 -6.32 -7.72 -12.31
C ILE A 9 -6.39 -9.05 -13.06
N HIS A 10 -5.25 -9.72 -13.23
CA HIS A 10 -5.08 -10.96 -14.00
C HIS A 10 -5.27 -10.82 -15.51
N THR A 11 -5.03 -9.64 -16.05
CA THR A 11 -4.87 -9.42 -17.49
C THR A 11 -3.44 -8.98 -17.81
N PRO A 12 -2.98 -9.07 -19.07
CA PRO A 12 -1.67 -8.53 -19.44
C PRO A 12 -1.52 -7.01 -19.28
N VAL A 13 -2.59 -6.28 -18.96
CA VAL A 13 -2.64 -4.80 -18.93
C VAL A 13 -3.34 -4.28 -17.67
N GLU A 14 -2.68 -4.45 -16.52
CA GLU A 14 -3.17 -3.93 -15.24
C GLU A 14 -2.93 -2.42 -15.11
N VAL A 15 -3.86 -1.73 -14.45
CA VAL A 15 -3.80 -0.28 -14.25
C VAL A 15 -3.97 0.05 -12.77
N ILE A 16 -3.08 0.89 -12.25
CA ILE A 16 -3.14 1.44 -10.90
C ILE A 16 -3.01 2.97 -10.96
N ASP A 17 -3.45 3.64 -9.90
CA ASP A 17 -3.18 5.05 -9.69
C ASP A 17 -1.83 5.24 -8.96
N LEU A 18 -1.01 6.19 -9.43
CA LEU A 18 0.33 6.42 -8.86
C LEU A 18 0.28 7.11 -7.49
N GLU A 19 -0.76 7.90 -7.21
CA GLU A 19 -0.95 8.52 -5.90
C GLU A 19 -1.38 7.48 -4.88
N ASP A 20 -2.28 6.56 -5.24
CA ASP A 20 -2.66 5.44 -4.38
C ASP A 20 -1.46 4.59 -3.98
N LEU A 21 -0.56 4.29 -4.93
CA LEU A 21 0.68 3.57 -4.65
C LEU A 21 1.58 4.32 -3.66
N LYS A 22 1.79 5.63 -3.87
CA LYS A 22 2.62 6.46 -2.99
C LYS A 22 2.03 6.56 -1.59
N ASN A 23 0.72 6.74 -1.48
CA ASN A 23 0.03 6.87 -0.21
C ASN A 23 0.04 5.54 0.56
N ALA A 24 -0.16 4.41 -0.10
CA ALA A 24 -0.04 3.09 0.51
C ALA A 24 1.37 2.83 1.06
N ALA A 25 2.41 3.17 0.29
CA ALA A 25 3.80 3.05 0.73
C ALA A 25 4.09 3.94 1.95
N MET A 26 3.63 5.19 1.94
CA MET A 26 3.79 6.12 3.06
C MET A 26 3.05 5.62 4.31
N LEU A 27 1.86 5.06 4.17
CA LEU A 27 1.11 4.48 5.28
C LEU A 27 1.87 3.32 5.93
N VAL A 28 2.42 2.40 5.14
CA VAL A 28 3.23 1.28 5.65
C VAL A 28 4.46 1.79 6.39
N ALA A 29 5.20 2.75 5.82
CA ALA A 29 6.38 3.31 6.46
C ALA A 29 6.05 3.95 7.82
N ARG A 30 5.00 4.79 7.88
CA ARG A 30 4.55 5.42 9.14
C ARG A 30 4.02 4.41 10.16
N ALA A 31 3.42 3.31 9.71
CA ALA A 31 2.97 2.25 10.61
C ALA A 31 4.18 1.55 11.26
N LEU A 32 5.24 1.26 10.50
CA LEU A 32 6.46 0.65 11.02
C LEU A 32 7.20 1.56 12.02
N GLU A 33 7.27 2.86 11.74
CA GLU A 33 7.84 3.86 12.66
C GLU A 33 7.15 3.91 14.05
N ARG A 34 5.93 3.39 14.15
CA ARG A 34 5.12 3.41 15.39
C ARG A 34 4.86 2.04 15.98
N ALA A 35 5.28 0.96 15.30
CA ALA A 35 4.93 -0.41 15.67
C ALA A 35 5.51 -0.82 17.03
N ASP A 36 6.68 -0.30 17.39
CA ASP A 36 7.37 -0.50 18.67
C ASP A 36 6.50 -0.12 19.89
N ARG A 37 5.57 0.83 19.71
CA ARG A 37 4.66 1.28 20.77
C ARG A 37 3.59 0.26 21.13
N TYR A 38 3.30 -0.69 20.24
CA TYR A 38 2.13 -1.58 20.35
C TYR A 38 2.48 -3.06 20.49
N PHE A 39 3.71 -3.47 20.17
CA PHE A 39 4.11 -4.88 20.13
C PHE A 39 5.34 -5.20 20.99
N LYS A 40 5.35 -4.72 22.25
CA LYS A 40 6.38 -5.09 23.24
C LYS A 40 6.23 -6.53 23.74
#